data_AF-A0A6P0JYQ0-F1
#
_entry.id   AF-A0A6P0JYQ0-F1
#
_cell.length_a   1.000
_cell.length_b   1.000
_cell.length_c   1.000
_cell.angle_alpha   90.00
_cell.angle_beta   90.00
_cell.angle_gamma   90.00
#
_symmetry.space_group_name_H-M   'P 1'
#
loop_
_entity.id
_entity.type
_entity.pdbx_description
1 polymer ?
#
loop_
_entity_poly.entity_id
_entity_poly.type
_entity_poly.pdbx_seq_one_letter_code
_entity_poly.pdbx_strand_id
1 'polypeptide(L)'
;MLVVIECKLVSDSSEPQFIRNDISKFMTSKKSYLNKFRKKSKWVHANWEIVFSALFSQQAESSEYPNRIAGIIVTFFPTMASYLIDDYPCVSLTEFMLDYEAINQYPYQIGLHSLKF
;
A
#
# COMPACT_ATOMS: atom_id res chain seq x y z
N MET A 1 9.36 11.67 -3.00
CA MET A 1 8.39 10.94 -2.14
C MET A 1 8.79 9.47 -2.07
N LEU A 2 8.60 8.80 -0.93
CA LEU A 2 8.80 7.36 -0.80
C LEU A 2 7.44 6.64 -0.81
N VAL A 3 7.30 5.56 -1.57
CA VAL A 3 6.03 4.81 -1.66
C VAL A 3 6.27 3.37 -1.23
N VAL A 4 5.47 2.89 -0.28
CA VAL A 4 5.46 1.50 0.20
C VAL A 4 4.27 0.79 -0.44
N ILE A 5 4.56 -0.12 -1.37
CA ILE A 5 3.54 -0.88 -2.11
C ILE A 5 3.54 -2.32 -1.62
N GLU A 6 2.40 -2.81 -1.11
CA GLU A 6 2.21 -4.24 -0.84
C GLU A 6 1.32 -4.86 -1.93
N CYS A 7 1.95 -5.60 -2.84
CA CYS A 7 1.26 -6.31 -3.90
C CYS A 7 0.68 -7.65 -3.41
N LYS A 8 -0.57 -7.95 -3.79
CA LYS A 8 -1.25 -9.21 -3.46
C LYS A 8 -1.90 -9.83 -4.69
N LEU A 9 -1.48 -11.06 -4.98
CA LEU A 9 -2.21 -11.95 -5.87
C LEU A 9 -3.30 -12.64 -5.05
N VAL A 10 -4.50 -12.07 -5.08
CA VAL A 10 -5.68 -12.60 -4.38
C VAL A 10 -6.77 -12.84 -5.40
N SER A 11 -7.42 -13.99 -5.26
CA SER A 11 -8.64 -14.34 -5.97
C SER A 11 -9.82 -14.09 -5.03
N ASP A 12 -10.84 -13.39 -5.53
CA ASP A 12 -12.07 -13.20 -4.78
C ASP A 12 -13.00 -14.39 -4.97
N SER A 13 -13.59 -14.85 -3.86
CA SER A 13 -14.61 -15.88 -3.90
C SER A 13 -15.99 -15.25 -4.13
N SER A 14 -16.83 -15.88 -4.95
CA SER A 14 -18.19 -15.40 -5.20
C SER A 14 -19.23 -15.96 -4.22
N GLU A 15 -18.92 -17.04 -3.49
CA GLU A 15 -19.84 -17.61 -2.51
C GLU A 15 -19.76 -16.88 -1.16
N PRO A 16 -20.90 -16.52 -0.53
CA PRO A 16 -20.93 -15.75 0.72
C PRO A 16 -20.06 -16.31 1.85
N GLN A 17 -20.00 -17.64 1.98
CA GLN A 17 -19.20 -18.32 2.99
C GLN A 17 -17.70 -18.10 2.81
N PHE A 18 -17.23 -17.99 1.57
CA PHE A 18 -15.83 -17.76 1.26
C PHE A 18 -15.48 -16.27 1.28
N ILE A 19 -16.42 -15.38 0.91
CA ILE A 19 -16.26 -13.93 1.07
C ILE A 19 -15.90 -13.57 2.52
N ARG A 20 -16.59 -14.17 3.49
CA ARG A 20 -16.28 -13.94 4.93
C ARG A 20 -14.85 -14.36 5.28
N ASN A 21 -14.35 -15.45 4.70
CA ASN A 21 -12.99 -15.93 4.91
C ASN A 21 -11.97 -15.00 4.25
N ASP A 22 -12.26 -14.50 3.05
CA ASP A 22 -11.41 -13.57 2.32
C ASP A 22 -11.29 -12.24 3.08
N ILE A 23 -12.41 -11.70 3.58
CA ILE A 23 -12.44 -10.53 4.47
C ILE A 23 -11.59 -10.80 5.72
N SER A 24 -11.74 -11.97 6.35
CA SER A 24 -10.95 -12.32 7.55
C SER A 24 -9.45 -12.37 7.28
N LYS A 25 -9.06 -12.95 6.15
CA LYS A 25 -7.68 -13.03 5.69
C LYS A 25 -7.11 -11.66 5.34
N PHE A 26 -7.91 -10.76 4.79
CA PHE A 26 -7.48 -9.42 4.40
C PHE A 26 -7.37 -8.46 5.57
N MET A 27 -8.35 -8.42 6.47
CA MET A 27 -8.45 -7.34 7.45
C MET A 27 -8.65 -7.80 8.91
N THR A 28 -9.58 -8.72 9.21
CA THR A 28 -10.02 -8.90 10.61
C THR A 28 -9.10 -9.80 11.44
N SER A 29 -8.38 -10.75 10.82
CA SER A 29 -7.50 -11.65 11.56
C SER A 29 -6.23 -10.93 12.07
N LYS A 30 -5.67 -11.39 13.19
CA LYS A 30 -4.40 -10.85 13.75
C LYS A 30 -3.22 -10.96 12.77
N LYS A 31 -3.27 -11.92 11.86
CA LYS A 31 -2.27 -12.18 10.82
C LYS A 31 -2.75 -11.74 9.43
N SER A 32 -3.72 -10.84 9.36
CA SER A 32 -4.29 -10.34 8.12
C SER A 32 -3.28 -9.59 7.28
N TYR A 33 -3.55 -9.47 5.98
CA TYR A 33 -2.69 -8.70 5.07
C TYR A 33 -2.58 -7.24 5.50
N LEU A 34 -3.70 -6.62 5.87
CA LEU A 34 -3.74 -5.24 6.36
C LEU A 34 -2.90 -5.05 7.63
N ASN A 35 -3.03 -5.95 8.62
CA ASN A 35 -2.26 -5.83 9.86
C ASN A 35 -0.76 -6.05 9.65
N LYS A 36 -0.37 -6.90 8.69
CA LYS A 36 1.03 -7.06 8.28
C LYS A 36 1.53 -5.81 7.57
N PHE A 37 0.73 -5.25 6.66
CA PHE A 37 1.08 -4.04 5.93
C PHE A 37 1.24 -2.84 6.86
N ARG A 38 0.30 -2.62 7.80
CA ARG A 38 0.40 -1.59 8.85
C ARG A 38 1.73 -1.65 9.61
N LYS A 39 2.18 -2.86 9.98
CA LYS A 39 3.46 -3.04 10.67
C LYS A 39 4.66 -2.68 9.80
N LYS A 40 4.66 -3.09 8.53
CA LYS A 40 5.71 -2.73 7.56
C LYS A 40 5.74 -1.22 7.32
N SER A 41 4.58 -0.63 7.02
CA SER A 41 4.41 0.81 6.84
C SER A 41 4.95 1.57 8.05
N LYS A 42 4.48 1.24 9.27
CA LYS A 42 4.97 1.86 10.51
C LYS A 42 6.49 1.71 10.70
N TRP A 43 7.05 0.55 10.38
CA TRP A 43 8.49 0.35 10.45
C TRP A 43 9.24 1.24 9.44
N VAL A 44 8.76 1.34 8.21
CA VAL A 44 9.33 2.24 7.19
C VAL A 44 9.24 3.69 7.65
N HIS A 45 8.10 4.14 8.19
CA HIS A 45 7.98 5.51 8.73
C HIS A 45 9.01 5.80 9.84
N ALA A 46 9.26 4.84 10.72
CA ALA A 46 10.22 5.01 11.81
C ALA A 46 11.70 4.94 11.37
N ASN A 47 11.97 4.38 10.18
CA ASN A 47 13.33 4.09 9.71
C ASN A 47 13.56 4.59 8.27
N TRP A 48 12.85 5.64 7.87
CA TRP A 48 12.77 6.05 6.47
C TRP A 48 14.10 6.49 5.88
N GLU A 49 14.98 7.10 6.69
CA GLU A 49 16.33 7.51 6.27
C GLU A 49 17.18 6.31 5.86
N ILE A 50 17.08 5.21 6.60
CA ILE A 50 17.79 3.95 6.33
C ILE A 50 17.25 3.34 5.03
N VAL A 51 15.92 3.30 4.87
CA VAL A 51 15.28 2.80 3.66
C VAL A 51 15.67 3.63 2.44
N PHE A 52 15.64 4.96 2.56
CA PHE A 52 16.02 5.88 1.50
C PHE A 52 17.49 5.68 1.10
N SER A 53 18.39 5.63 2.08
CA SER A 53 19.82 5.40 1.84
C SER A 53 20.09 4.07 1.13
N ALA A 54 19.40 3.01 1.55
CA ALA A 54 19.49 1.69 0.92
C ALA A 54 19.00 1.71 -0.54
N LEU A 55 17.86 2.35 -0.82
CA LEU A 55 17.34 2.48 -2.19
C LEU A 55 18.25 3.34 -3.07
N PHE A 56 18.79 4.44 -2.53
CA PHE A 56 19.66 5.34 -3.29
C PHE A 56 21.00 4.72 -3.66
N SER A 57 21.57 3.89 -2.78
CA SER A 57 22.78 3.11 -3.09
C SER A 57 22.59 2.11 -4.25
N GLN A 58 21.35 1.81 -4.63
CA GLN A 58 21.00 0.80 -5.64
C GLN A 58 20.39 1.37 -6.93
N GLN A 59 20.65 2.63 -7.32
CA GLN A 59 20.23 3.28 -8.58
C GLN A 59 19.00 4.21 -8.51
N ALA A 60 18.72 4.90 -7.39
CA ALA A 60 17.68 5.93 -7.44
C ALA A 60 18.19 7.23 -8.10
N GLU A 61 17.45 7.77 -9.06
CA GLU A 61 17.80 9.00 -9.80
C GLU A 61 17.60 10.29 -8.97
N SER A 62 16.99 10.20 -7.79
CA SER A 62 16.58 11.34 -6.95
C SER A 62 17.53 11.57 -5.79
N SER A 63 18.41 12.56 -5.88
CA SER A 63 19.33 12.96 -4.79
C SER A 63 18.63 13.66 -3.61
N GLU A 64 17.35 14.02 -3.74
CA GLU A 64 16.60 14.71 -2.71
C GLU A 64 15.91 13.75 -1.73
N TYR A 65 16.00 14.07 -0.43
CA TYR A 65 15.28 13.34 0.60
C TYR A 65 13.75 13.44 0.39
N PRO A 66 13.00 12.35 0.58
CA PRO A 66 11.54 12.40 0.50
C PRO A 66 10.98 13.31 1.61
N ASN A 67 10.01 14.15 1.25
CA ASN A 67 9.23 14.94 2.22
C ASN A 67 7.95 14.22 2.69
N ARG A 68 7.60 13.11 2.06
CA ARG A 68 6.36 12.35 2.29
C ARG A 68 6.61 10.85 2.08
N ILE A 69 5.89 10.04 2.83
CA ILE A 69 5.79 8.59 2.66
C ILE A 69 4.33 8.21 2.43
N ALA A 70 4.07 7.43 1.39
CA ALA A 70 2.75 6.89 1.09
C ALA A 70 2.73 5.37 1.26
N GLY A 71 1.61 4.82 1.73
CA GLY A 71 1.37 3.38 1.77
C GLY A 71 0.18 2.99 0.91
N ILE A 72 0.29 1.88 0.16
CA ILE A 72 -0.81 1.33 -0.63
C ILE A 72 -0.76 -0.19 -0.69
N ILE A 73 -1.94 -0.82 -0.73
CA ILE A 73 -2.11 -2.24 -1.03
C ILE A 73 -2.63 -2.35 -2.47
N VAL A 74 -1.90 -3.05 -3.32
CA VAL A 74 -2.30 -3.27 -4.73
C VAL A 74 -2.66 -4.72 -4.93
N THR A 75 -3.90 -4.99 -5.31
CA THR A 75 -4.36 -6.34 -5.64
C THR A 75 -4.29 -6.58 -7.14
N PHE A 76 -4.02 -7.82 -7.57
CA PHE A 76 -4.00 -8.12 -9.01
C PHE A 76 -5.40 -8.01 -9.63
N PHE A 77 -6.42 -8.47 -8.90
CA PHE A 77 -7.84 -8.31 -9.27
C PHE A 77 -8.55 -7.42 -8.24
N PRO A 78 -9.67 -6.75 -8.61
CA PRO A 78 -10.53 -6.07 -7.64
C PRO A 78 -10.93 -7.01 -6.51
N THR A 79 -11.00 -6.50 -5.28
CA THR A 79 -11.38 -7.29 -4.12
C THR A 79 -12.43 -6.59 -3.27
N MET A 80 -13.41 -7.32 -2.71
CA MET A 80 -14.37 -6.75 -1.77
C MET A 80 -13.70 -6.15 -0.51
N ALA A 81 -12.51 -6.65 -0.16
CA ALA A 81 -11.77 -6.14 0.98
C ALA A 81 -11.37 -4.66 0.84
N SER A 82 -11.28 -4.11 -0.38
CA SER A 82 -10.93 -2.71 -0.60
C SER A 82 -11.92 -1.74 0.04
N TYR A 83 -13.21 -2.05 -0.04
CA TYR A 83 -14.30 -1.22 0.48
C TYR A 83 -14.37 -1.15 2.00
N LEU A 84 -13.56 -1.97 2.69
CA LEU A 84 -13.57 -2.10 4.15
C LEU A 84 -12.26 -1.60 4.78
N ILE A 85 -11.32 -1.10 3.99
CA ILE A 85 -10.03 -0.59 4.46
C ILE A 85 -10.06 0.94 4.37
N ASP A 86 -10.07 1.60 5.53
CA ASP A 86 -10.23 3.06 5.60
C ASP A 86 -8.89 3.81 5.76
N ASP A 87 -7.84 3.14 6.24
CA ASP A 87 -6.58 3.78 6.61
C ASP A 87 -5.48 3.71 5.54
N TYR A 88 -5.70 2.92 4.48
CA TYR A 88 -4.83 2.85 3.31
C TYR A 88 -5.65 2.64 2.03
N PRO A 89 -5.23 3.20 0.89
CA PRO A 89 -5.78 2.79 -0.40
C PRO A 89 -5.53 1.30 -0.62
N CYS A 90 -6.59 0.61 -1.03
CA CYS A 90 -6.53 -0.78 -1.47
C CYS A 90 -7.25 -0.86 -2.81
N VAL A 91 -6.49 -1.01 -3.88
CA VAL A 91 -7.01 -0.89 -5.26
C VAL A 91 -6.45 -2.00 -6.13
N SER A 92 -7.12 -2.25 -7.25
CA SER A 92 -6.56 -3.17 -8.26
C SER A 92 -5.34 -2.56 -8.95
N LEU A 93 -4.46 -3.39 -9.53
CA LEU A 93 -3.31 -2.92 -10.31
C LEU A 93 -3.75 -2.04 -11.48
N THR A 94 -4.84 -2.42 -12.16
CA THR A 94 -5.41 -1.63 -13.27
C THR A 94 -5.83 -0.25 -12.81
N GLU A 95 -6.57 -0.16 -11.70
CA GLU A 95 -7.01 1.11 -11.12
C GLU A 95 -5.82 1.98 -10.71
N PHE A 96 -4.82 1.40 -10.03
CA PHE A 96 -3.59 2.08 -9.65
C PHE A 96 -2.87 2.70 -10.85
N MET A 97 -2.73 1.94 -11.95
CA MET A 97 -2.03 2.40 -13.14
C MET A 97 -2.79 3.50 -13.86
N LEU A 98 -4.11 3.36 -14.02
CA LEU A 98 -4.96 4.38 -14.66
C LEU A 98 -4.99 5.68 -13.86
N ASP A 99 -5.12 5.59 -12.53
CA ASP A 99 -5.14 6.77 -11.67
C ASP A 99 -3.78 7.48 -11.70
N TYR A 100 -2.67 6.74 -11.70
CA TYR A 100 -1.34 7.33 -11.84
C TYR A 100 -1.16 8.00 -13.20
N GLU A 101 -1.57 7.35 -14.29
CA GLU A 101 -1.46 7.89 -15.66
C GLU A 101 -2.26 9.18 -15.81
N ALA A 102 -3.46 9.26 -15.21
CA ALA A 102 -4.33 10.42 -15.33
C ALA A 102 -3.75 11.72 -14.75
N ILE A 103 -2.92 11.63 -13.70
CA ILE A 103 -2.35 12.80 -13.01
C ILE A 103 -0.82 12.85 -13.02
N ASN A 104 -0.17 11.82 -13.56
CA ASN A 104 1.28 11.61 -13.64
C ASN A 104 2.01 11.75 -12.28
N GLN A 105 1.34 11.39 -11.20
CA GLN A 105 1.84 11.41 -9.82
C GLN A 105 1.06 10.41 -8.96
N TYR A 106 1.49 10.21 -7.70
CA TYR A 106 0.74 9.34 -6.78
C TYR A 106 -0.65 9.93 -6.46
N PRO A 107 -1.76 9.18 -6.70
CA PRO A 107 -3.10 9.77 -6.74
C PRO A 107 -3.85 9.78 -5.41
N TYR A 108 -3.41 9.00 -4.42
CA TYR A 108 -4.17 8.82 -3.18
C TYR A 108 -3.68 9.76 -2.06
N GLN A 109 -4.63 10.23 -1.24
CA GLN A 109 -4.32 11.02 -0.04
C GLN A 109 -4.39 10.19 1.25
N ILE A 110 -5.15 9.10 1.23
CA ILE A 110 -5.25 8.16 2.36
C ILE A 110 -3.90 7.45 2.53
N GLY A 111 -3.47 7.21 3.77
CA GLY A 111 -2.18 6.53 4.05
C GLY A 111 -0.94 7.36 3.71
N LEU A 112 -1.11 8.67 3.47
CA LEU A 112 -0.01 9.61 3.22
C LEU A 112 0.46 10.24 4.55
N HIS A 113 1.76 10.18 4.81
CA HIS A 113 2.37 10.78 5.99
C HIS A 113 3.44 11.78 5.58
N SER A 114 3.37 12.98 6.17
CA SER A 114 4.43 13.99 6.01
C SER A 114 5.62 13.63 6.88
N LEU A 115 6.82 13.75 6.31
CA LEU A 115 8.06 13.68 7.07
C LEU A 115 8.36 15.07 7.60
N LYS A 116 8.51 15.18 8.91
CA LYS A 116 9.02 16.40 9.55
C LYS A 116 10.55 16.27 9.59
N PHE A 117 11.22 17.22 8.97
CA PHE A 117 12.66 17.42 9.09
C PHE A 117 12.97 18.11 10.43
#